data_AF-A0AAD4QFX2-F1
#
_entry.id   AF-A0AAD4QFX2-F1
#
_cell.length_a   1.000
_cell.length_b   1.000
_cell.length_c   1.000
_cell.angle_alpha   90.00
_cell.angle_beta   90.00
_cell.angle_gamma   90.00
#
_symmetry.space_group_name_H-M   'P 1'
#
loop_
_entity.id
_entity.type
_entity.pdbx_description
1 polymer ?
#
loop_
_entity_poly.entity_id
_entity_poly.type
_entity_poly.pdbx_seq_one_letter_code
_entity_poly.pdbx_strand_id
1 'polypeptide(L)'
;MSTIHPQIFYDAQSLVSALSPSQERLRARHDLHERLRELIRSYAGQDFDVDDISMLNYAEDLDIAPLDLMIIDKRHPTGLPPGTDSSNLPDVYYPSRVASFLQDCGLDGVIQSAEVQRRDGIPGGWKRGDPPPQSDTGAFRWPRYKRTPKTEVVYPAILEGTTPEPFRLSLPGPTIRHKMNLFHVYGRRNPHLRLMISLIYVWMRSWGVKEMSPGTLCLLLIRFFQKRCPDSQRQDTRLLSQPSRATPTCSTWRFLCFIPAVIPT
;
A
#
# COMPACT_ATOMS: atom_id res chain seq x y z
N MET A 1 -7.36 -20.53 30.88
CA MET A 1 -7.94 -19.98 29.63
C MET A 1 -8.57 -18.66 29.98
N SER A 2 -7.89 -17.55 29.68
CA SER A 2 -8.40 -16.19 29.89
C SER A 2 -9.64 -16.01 29.01
N THR A 3 -10.78 -15.72 29.63
CA THR A 3 -12.02 -15.38 28.91
C THR A 3 -11.79 -14.07 28.18
N ILE A 4 -11.73 -14.13 26.84
CA ILE A 4 -11.67 -12.94 25.99
C ILE A 4 -12.90 -12.10 26.31
N HIS A 5 -12.70 -10.80 26.56
CA HIS A 5 -13.78 -9.88 26.91
C HIS A 5 -14.81 -9.86 25.76
N PRO A 6 -16.07 -10.26 25.99
CA PRO A 6 -17.05 -10.42 24.91
C PRO A 6 -17.36 -9.10 24.18
N GLN A 7 -17.09 -7.96 24.82
CA GLN A 7 -17.34 -6.63 24.24
C GLN A 7 -16.18 -6.12 23.38
N ILE A 8 -15.00 -6.77 23.40
CA ILE A 8 -13.82 -6.25 22.67
C ILE A 8 -14.08 -6.07 21.18
N PHE A 9 -14.92 -6.93 20.59
CA PHE A 9 -15.29 -6.82 19.20
C PHE A 9 -16.22 -5.64 18.93
N TYR A 10 -17.19 -5.40 19.82
CA TYR A 10 -18.09 -4.26 19.73
C TYR A 10 -17.33 -2.95 19.91
N ASP A 11 -16.43 -2.88 20.88
CA ASP A 11 -15.59 -1.71 21.13
C ASP A 11 -14.68 -1.40 19.94
N ALA A 12 -14.10 -2.45 19.34
CA ALA A 12 -13.27 -2.34 18.14
C ALA A 12 -14.06 -1.82 16.93
N GLN A 13 -15.27 -2.34 16.70
CA GLN A 13 -16.13 -1.85 15.63
C GLN A 13 -16.54 -0.39 15.86
N SER A 14 -16.96 -0.06 17.08
CA SER A 14 -17.34 1.30 17.48
C SER A 14 -16.20 2.29 17.24
N LEU A 15 -14.96 1.91 17.62
CA LEU A 15 -13.77 2.73 17.39
C LEU A 15 -13.51 2.97 15.89
N VAL A 16 -13.60 1.94 15.05
CA VAL A 16 -13.37 2.08 13.60
C VAL A 16 -14.48 2.89 12.94
N SER A 17 -15.73 2.71 13.37
CA SER A 17 -16.85 3.53 12.90
C SER A 17 -16.70 5.01 13.28
N ALA A 18 -16.21 5.30 14.49
CA ALA A 18 -15.94 6.67 14.93
C ALA A 18 -14.80 7.35 14.15
N LEU A 19 -13.88 6.57 13.55
CA LEU A 19 -12.76 7.03 12.75
C LEU A 19 -12.99 6.90 11.23
N SER A 20 -14.21 6.56 10.82
CA SER A 20 -14.57 6.45 9.41
C SER A 20 -14.56 7.83 8.72
N PRO A 21 -14.21 7.90 7.42
CA PRO A 21 -14.19 9.16 6.69
C PRO A 21 -15.56 9.85 6.68
N SER A 22 -15.56 11.18 6.73
CA SER A 22 -16.78 11.95 6.52
C SER A 22 -17.35 11.76 5.11
N GLN A 23 -18.66 11.98 4.93
CA GLN A 23 -19.30 11.91 3.61
C GLN A 23 -18.74 12.95 2.63
N GLU A 24 -18.35 14.12 3.13
CA GLU A 24 -17.70 15.16 2.33
C GLU A 24 -16.34 14.68 1.80
N ARG A 25 -15.52 14.06 2.66
CA ARG A 25 -14.23 13.50 2.26
C ARG A 25 -14.39 12.36 1.24
N LEU A 26 -15.39 11.50 1.40
CA LEU A 26 -15.68 10.44 0.43
C LEU A 26 -16.07 11.02 -0.95
N ARG A 27 -16.86 12.09 -0.98
CA ARG A 27 -17.19 12.80 -2.23
C ARG A 27 -15.95 13.45 -2.85
N ALA A 28 -15.16 14.17 -2.06
CA ALA A 28 -13.93 14.80 -2.53
C ALA A 28 -12.94 13.77 -3.12
N ARG A 29 -12.82 12.59 -2.50
CA ARG A 29 -12.02 11.47 -3.04
C ARG A 29 -12.56 10.96 -4.37
N HIS A 30 -13.88 10.80 -4.48
CA HIS A 30 -14.52 10.34 -5.71
C HIS A 30 -14.33 11.36 -6.84
N ASP A 31 -14.58 12.64 -6.59
CA ASP A 31 -14.42 13.71 -7.57
C ASP A 31 -12.97 13.83 -8.05
N LEU A 32 -12.00 13.69 -7.13
CA LEU A 32 -10.58 13.67 -7.47
C LEU A 32 -10.21 12.44 -8.31
N HIS A 33 -10.76 11.26 -7.98
CA HIS A 33 -10.54 10.04 -8.75
C HIS A 33 -11.05 10.18 -10.18
N GLU A 34 -12.28 10.65 -10.38
CA GLU A 34 -12.85 10.88 -11.72
C GLU A 34 -12.05 11.94 -12.49
N ARG A 35 -11.66 13.05 -11.84
CA ARG A 35 -10.82 14.07 -12.47
C ARG A 35 -9.48 13.50 -12.93
N LEU A 36 -8.78 12.74 -12.08
CA LEU A 36 -7.50 12.11 -12.45
C LEU A 36 -7.67 11.10 -13.58
N ARG A 37 -8.75 10.33 -13.57
CA ARG A 37 -9.10 9.39 -14.63
C ARG A 37 -9.29 10.08 -15.98
N GLU A 38 -10.01 11.19 -16.01
CA GLU A 38 -10.19 12.00 -17.23
C GLU A 38 -8.88 12.60 -17.74
N LEU A 39 -8.09 13.19 -16.83
CA LEU A 39 -6.78 13.77 -17.16
C LEU A 39 -5.83 12.72 -17.76
N ILE A 40 -5.70 11.55 -17.13
CA ILE A 40 -4.81 10.49 -17.62
C ILE A 40 -5.28 9.94 -18.98
N ARG A 41 -6.60 9.79 -19.19
CA ARG A 41 -7.14 9.38 -20.50
C ARG A 41 -6.87 10.42 -21.58
N SER A 42 -6.96 11.71 -21.25
CA SER A 42 -6.65 12.79 -22.19
C SER A 42 -5.16 12.83 -22.55
N TYR A 43 -4.29 12.50 -21.59
CA TYR A 43 -2.84 12.55 -21.74
C TYR A 43 -2.26 11.34 -22.46
N ALA A 44 -2.66 10.13 -22.06
CA ALA A 44 -2.06 8.88 -22.51
C ALA A 44 -2.95 8.08 -23.49
N GLY A 45 -4.22 8.45 -23.63
CA GLY A 45 -5.21 7.78 -24.47
C GLY A 45 -6.17 6.87 -23.69
N GLN A 46 -7.19 6.36 -24.39
CA GLN A 46 -8.29 5.57 -23.80
C GLN A 46 -7.89 4.18 -23.27
N ASP A 47 -6.72 3.71 -23.69
CA ASP A 47 -6.11 2.47 -23.22
C ASP A 47 -5.58 2.56 -21.78
N PHE A 48 -5.48 3.78 -21.24
CA PHE A 48 -5.11 4.00 -19.85
C PHE A 48 -6.34 4.33 -19.00
N ASP A 49 -6.31 3.89 -17.75
CA ASP A 49 -7.33 4.21 -16.74
C ASP A 49 -6.69 4.55 -15.40
N VAL A 50 -7.51 5.00 -14.45
CA VAL A 50 -7.12 5.13 -13.05
C VAL A 50 -8.07 4.31 -12.19
N ASP A 51 -7.52 3.40 -11.39
CA ASP A 51 -8.26 2.61 -10.41
C ASP A 51 -7.94 3.08 -8.99
N ASP A 52 -8.97 3.05 -8.14
CA ASP A 52 -8.82 3.24 -6.70
C ASP A 52 -8.29 1.95 -6.04
N ILE A 53 -7.13 2.05 -5.41
CA ILE A 53 -6.48 0.97 -4.66
C ILE A 53 -6.38 1.29 -3.17
N SER A 54 -7.15 2.27 -2.70
CA SER A 54 -7.19 2.73 -1.33
C SER A 54 -7.69 1.66 -0.37
N MET A 55 -7.48 1.93 0.91
CA MET A 55 -7.88 1.07 2.02
C MET A 55 -9.35 0.65 1.98
N LEU A 56 -10.24 1.51 1.48
CA LEU A 56 -11.66 1.25 1.24
C LEU A 56 -11.94 -0.09 0.51
N ASN A 57 -11.05 -0.49 -0.39
CA ASN A 57 -11.24 -1.67 -1.24
C ASN A 57 -10.87 -3.01 -0.56
N TYR A 58 -10.16 -2.98 0.57
CA TYR A 58 -9.68 -4.21 1.23
C TYR A 58 -9.71 -4.20 2.77
N ALA A 59 -10.08 -3.08 3.39
CA ALA A 59 -10.26 -2.94 4.83
C ALA A 59 -11.46 -2.03 5.13
N GLU A 60 -11.68 -1.66 6.38
CA GLU A 60 -12.63 -0.58 6.71
C GLU A 60 -11.89 0.75 6.47
N ASP A 61 -12.50 1.66 5.71
CA ASP A 61 -11.84 2.93 5.40
C ASP A 61 -11.74 3.81 6.66
N LEU A 62 -10.70 4.63 6.71
CA LEU A 62 -10.41 5.50 7.85
C LEU A 62 -10.12 6.91 7.35
N ASP A 63 -10.54 7.90 8.13
CA ASP A 63 -10.33 9.31 7.78
C ASP A 63 -8.83 9.62 7.58
N ILE A 64 -7.99 9.02 8.42
CA ILE A 64 -6.52 9.13 8.40
C ILE A 64 -5.84 8.31 7.28
N ALA A 65 -6.55 7.42 6.59
CA ALA A 65 -5.97 6.62 5.52
C ALA A 65 -5.73 7.51 4.28
N PRO A 66 -4.66 7.31 3.50
CA PRO A 66 -4.44 8.04 2.26
C PRO A 66 -5.38 7.57 1.13
N LEU A 67 -5.64 8.44 0.16
CA LEU A 67 -6.20 8.05 -1.14
C LEU A 67 -5.06 7.48 -2.00
N ASP A 68 -5.04 6.16 -2.20
CA ASP A 68 -4.07 5.49 -3.07
C ASP A 68 -4.75 5.14 -4.41
N LEU A 69 -4.20 5.65 -5.51
CA LEU A 69 -4.68 5.45 -6.88
C LEU A 69 -3.59 4.77 -7.72
N MET A 70 -3.99 4.10 -8.79
CA MET A 70 -3.07 3.47 -9.74
C MET A 70 -3.50 3.73 -11.17
N ILE A 71 -2.53 4.07 -12.02
CA ILE A 71 -2.74 4.08 -13.47
C ILE A 71 -2.70 2.64 -14.00
N ILE A 72 -3.72 2.26 -14.76
CA ILE A 72 -3.83 0.96 -15.42
C ILE A 72 -3.53 1.09 -16.90
N ASP A 73 -2.65 0.24 -17.42
CA ASP A 73 -2.54 -0.03 -18.85
C ASP A 73 -3.47 -1.21 -19.22
N LYS A 74 -4.53 -0.94 -19.99
CA LYS A 74 -5.49 -1.96 -20.44
C LYS A 74 -4.92 -2.89 -21.50
N ARG A 75 -3.93 -2.43 -22.28
CA ARG A 75 -3.23 -3.25 -23.28
C ARG A 75 -2.25 -4.21 -22.60
N HIS A 76 -1.66 -3.79 -21.49
CA HIS A 76 -0.67 -4.56 -20.74
C HIS A 76 -1.08 -4.77 -19.26
N PRO A 77 -2.20 -5.46 -18.98
CA PRO A 77 -2.75 -5.60 -17.63
C PRO A 77 -1.86 -6.41 -16.67
N THR A 78 -0.94 -7.21 -17.22
CA THR A 78 0.05 -8.00 -16.48
C THR A 78 1.46 -7.43 -16.63
N GLY A 79 1.59 -6.17 -17.05
CA GLY A 79 2.84 -5.51 -17.36
C GLY A 79 3.33 -5.71 -18.79
N LEU A 80 4.37 -4.96 -19.14
CA LEU A 80 5.00 -4.97 -20.44
C LEU A 80 5.71 -6.32 -20.70
N PRO A 81 5.69 -6.84 -21.93
CA PRO A 81 6.39 -8.07 -22.26
C PRO A 81 7.91 -7.93 -22.07
N PRO A 82 8.62 -9.02 -21.75
CA PRO A 82 10.07 -9.00 -21.62
C PRO A 82 10.72 -8.59 -22.96
N GLY A 83 11.75 -7.74 -22.89
CA GLY A 83 12.42 -7.21 -24.08
C GLY A 83 11.74 -5.99 -24.72
N THR A 84 10.68 -5.45 -24.12
CA THR A 84 10.12 -4.15 -24.53
C THR A 84 11.21 -3.08 -24.42
N ASP A 85 11.41 -2.31 -25.49
CA ASP A 85 12.39 -1.24 -25.52
C ASP A 85 11.96 -0.10 -24.57
N SER A 86 12.74 0.10 -23.51
CA SER A 86 12.52 1.15 -22.52
C SER A 86 12.62 2.57 -23.08
N SER A 87 13.23 2.75 -24.25
CA SER A 87 13.39 4.05 -24.90
C SER A 87 12.13 4.54 -25.61
N ASN A 88 11.19 3.63 -25.92
CA ASN A 88 9.98 3.91 -26.67
C ASN A 88 8.71 3.58 -25.86
N LEU A 89 8.78 3.76 -24.54
CA LEU A 89 7.59 3.59 -23.70
C LEU A 89 6.68 4.82 -23.81
N PRO A 90 5.35 4.65 -23.68
CA PRO A 90 4.44 5.77 -23.58
C PRO A 90 4.80 6.68 -22.40
N ASP A 91 4.51 7.97 -22.54
CA ASP A 91 4.93 8.99 -21.58
C ASP A 91 4.44 8.77 -20.15
N VAL A 92 3.32 8.05 -20.01
CA VAL A 92 2.72 7.68 -18.72
C VAL A 92 3.59 6.75 -17.86
N TYR A 93 4.59 6.08 -18.46
CA TYR A 93 5.57 5.27 -17.74
C TYR A 93 6.70 6.10 -17.12
N TYR A 94 6.86 7.37 -17.50
CA TYR A 94 7.91 8.24 -16.96
C TYR A 94 7.34 9.16 -15.87
N PRO A 95 7.72 8.97 -14.58
CA PRO A 95 7.14 9.71 -13.46
C PRO A 95 7.27 11.22 -13.60
N SER A 96 8.40 11.69 -14.10
CA SER A 96 8.65 13.13 -14.32
C SER A 96 7.69 13.73 -15.33
N ARG A 97 7.37 13.03 -16.43
CA ARG A 97 6.46 13.55 -17.46
C ARG A 97 5.03 13.60 -16.94
N VAL A 98 4.58 12.54 -16.24
CA VAL A 98 3.27 12.52 -15.59
C VAL A 98 3.15 13.62 -14.54
N ALA A 99 4.16 13.80 -13.69
CA ALA A 99 4.17 14.86 -12.68
C ALA A 99 4.07 16.26 -13.30
N SER A 100 4.89 16.57 -14.32
CA SER A 100 4.82 17.86 -15.03
C SER A 100 3.45 18.08 -15.66
N PHE A 101 2.87 17.07 -16.32
CA PHE A 101 1.53 17.16 -16.89
C PHE A 101 0.45 17.43 -15.84
N LEU A 102 0.48 16.73 -14.70
CA LEU A 102 -0.48 16.96 -13.61
C LEU A 102 -0.33 18.37 -13.02
N GLN A 103 0.91 18.88 -12.92
CA GLN A 103 1.20 20.24 -12.49
C GLN A 103 0.64 21.29 -13.45
N ASP A 104 0.79 21.08 -14.76
CA ASP A 104 0.20 21.94 -15.78
C ASP A 104 -1.35 21.94 -15.72
N CYS A 105 -1.95 20.86 -15.22
CA CYS A 105 -3.40 20.75 -14.98
C CYS A 105 -3.85 21.34 -13.62
N GLY A 106 -2.94 21.99 -12.88
CA GLY A 106 -3.22 22.64 -11.60
C GLY A 106 -3.27 21.68 -10.40
N LEU A 107 -2.68 20.49 -10.50
CA LEU A 107 -2.49 19.60 -9.36
C LEU A 107 -1.05 19.75 -8.84
N ASP A 108 -0.89 20.06 -7.56
CA ASP A 108 0.42 20.21 -6.94
C ASP A 108 0.83 18.93 -6.21
N GLY A 109 2.14 18.68 -6.14
CA GLY A 109 2.66 17.44 -5.58
C GLY A 109 4.17 17.35 -5.53
N VAL A 110 4.65 16.30 -4.88
CA VAL A 110 6.06 15.97 -4.72
C VAL A 110 6.30 14.58 -5.30
N ILE A 111 7.32 14.48 -6.14
CA ILE A 111 7.89 13.19 -6.49
C ILE A 111 8.77 12.79 -5.30
N GLN A 112 8.43 11.69 -4.62
CA GLN A 112 9.39 11.12 -3.67
C GLN A 112 10.64 10.72 -4.45
N SER A 113 11.71 11.51 -4.30
CA SER A 113 12.99 11.16 -4.86
C SER A 113 13.35 9.78 -4.34
N ALA A 114 13.78 8.88 -5.24
CA ALA A 114 14.39 7.59 -4.89
C ALA A 114 15.52 7.70 -3.85
N GLU A 115 16.00 8.92 -3.63
CA GLU A 115 17.02 9.28 -2.65
C GLU A 115 16.53 9.29 -1.19
N VAL A 116 15.31 8.83 -0.88
CA VAL A 116 14.87 8.59 0.51
C VAL A 116 15.82 7.59 1.18
N GLN A 117 16.78 8.16 1.90
CA GLN A 117 17.56 7.62 3.00
C GLN A 117 17.84 6.11 2.91
N ARG A 118 18.47 5.65 1.82
CA ARG A 118 19.25 4.43 2.00
C ARG A 118 20.24 4.75 3.12
N ARG A 119 20.18 3.97 4.22
CA ARG A 119 21.21 3.88 5.28
C ARG A 119 22.55 3.38 4.69
N ASP A 120 22.88 3.80 3.47
CA ASP A 120 24.08 3.45 2.73
C ASP A 120 25.22 4.31 3.28
N GLY A 121 25.60 3.99 4.51
CA GLY A 121 26.65 4.71 5.22
C GLY A 121 26.54 4.63 6.73
N ILE A 122 26.32 3.45 7.32
CA ILE A 122 27.04 3.15 8.56
C ILE A 122 28.27 2.35 8.15
N PRO A 123 29.42 2.98 7.91
CA PRO A 123 30.62 2.27 7.52
C PRO A 123 31.14 1.53 8.76
N GLY A 124 31.09 0.20 8.73
CA GLY A 124 31.96 -0.66 9.53
C GLY A 124 31.49 -1.02 10.95
N GLY A 125 31.11 -2.29 11.10
CA GLY A 125 31.48 -3.09 12.28
C GLY A 125 30.87 -2.71 13.62
N TRP A 126 29.57 -2.90 13.80
CA TRP A 126 29.00 -2.95 15.16
C TRP A 126 29.42 -4.27 15.79
N LYS A 127 30.39 -4.23 16.71
CA LYS A 127 30.63 -5.36 17.59
C LYS A 127 29.43 -5.45 18.52
N ARG A 128 28.92 -6.66 18.72
CA ARG A 128 27.77 -6.92 19.58
C ARG A 128 28.12 -6.48 21.01
N GLY A 129 27.63 -5.32 21.45
CA GLY A 129 27.89 -4.75 22.77
C GLY A 129 28.15 -3.24 22.81
N ASP A 130 28.38 -2.59 21.67
CA ASP A 130 28.61 -1.14 21.67
C ASP A 130 27.31 -0.36 21.96
N PRO A 131 27.32 0.62 22.88
CA PRO A 131 26.15 1.46 23.14
C PRO A 131 25.80 2.29 21.89
N PRO A 132 24.52 2.65 21.70
CA PRO A 132 24.13 3.48 20.57
C PRO A 132 24.93 4.79 20.58
N PRO A 133 25.42 5.26 19.41
CA PRO A 133 26.24 6.45 19.34
C PRO A 133 25.46 7.64 19.88
N GLN A 134 26.02 8.28 20.91
CA GLN A 134 25.52 9.56 21.39
C GLN A 134 25.84 10.61 20.33
N SER A 135 24.83 11.38 19.93
CA SER A 135 24.95 12.39 18.89
C SER A 135 25.76 13.58 19.41
N ASP A 136 27.06 13.58 19.16
CA ASP A 136 27.88 14.77 19.35
C ASP A 136 27.57 15.79 18.24
N THR A 137 27.14 16.97 18.68
CA THR A 137 26.76 18.18 17.92
C THR A 137 27.93 18.85 17.20
N GLY A 138 28.75 18.09 16.47
CA GLY A 138 29.86 18.58 15.66
C GLY A 138 29.63 18.33 14.17
N ALA A 139 29.33 19.39 13.40
CA ALA A 139 29.08 19.31 11.97
C ALA A 139 30.34 18.94 11.18
N PHE A 140 30.51 17.66 10.82
CA PHE A 140 31.49 17.24 9.83
C PHE A 140 30.92 17.29 8.41
N ARG A 141 31.76 17.74 7.46
CA ARG A 141 31.44 17.84 6.04
C ARG A 141 31.53 16.45 5.40
N TRP A 142 30.41 15.98 4.83
CA TRP A 142 30.28 14.66 4.21
C TRP A 142 31.35 14.37 3.13
N PRO A 143 31.89 13.13 3.04
CA PRO A 143 32.80 12.76 1.97
C PRO A 143 32.11 12.83 0.60
N ARG A 144 32.83 13.36 -0.40
CA ARG A 144 32.34 13.50 -1.78
C ARG A 144 32.43 12.16 -2.50
N TYR A 145 31.36 11.38 -2.47
CA TYR A 145 31.21 10.22 -3.35
C TYR A 145 30.89 10.67 -4.78
N LYS A 146 31.67 10.21 -5.77
CA LYS A 146 31.31 10.36 -7.19
C LYS A 146 30.23 9.33 -7.53
N ARG A 147 28.97 9.75 -7.59
CA ARG A 147 27.87 8.90 -8.08
C ARG A 147 28.01 8.71 -9.59
N THR A 148 27.89 7.48 -10.06
CA THR A 148 27.51 7.22 -11.46
C THR A 148 26.01 7.41 -11.56
N PRO A 149 25.48 8.26 -12.46
CA PRO A 149 24.06 8.43 -12.66
C PRO A 149 23.50 7.16 -13.33
N LYS A 150 23.14 6.16 -12.52
CA LYS A 150 22.23 5.11 -12.97
C LYS A 150 20.82 5.62 -12.75
N THR A 151 20.03 5.67 -13.82
CA THR A 151 18.57 5.78 -13.78
C THR A 151 18.00 4.51 -13.13
N GLU A 152 18.21 4.33 -11.83
CA GLU A 152 17.51 3.30 -11.07
C GLU A 152 16.05 3.75 -10.93
N VAL A 153 15.18 3.16 -11.75
CA VAL A 153 13.73 3.30 -11.61
C VAL A 153 13.34 2.61 -10.31
N VAL A 154 12.99 3.40 -9.28
CA VAL A 154 12.39 2.85 -8.06
C VAL A 154 11.00 2.35 -8.40
N TYR A 155 10.79 1.05 -8.20
CA TYR A 155 9.54 0.39 -8.49
C TYR A 155 8.76 0.08 -7.20
N PRO A 156 7.45 0.39 -7.13
CA PRO A 156 6.70 1.22 -8.09
C PRO A 156 7.06 2.69 -7.90
N ALA A 157 7.06 3.46 -8.99
CA ALA A 157 7.17 4.91 -8.89
C ALA A 157 5.83 5.46 -8.40
N ILE A 158 5.87 6.21 -7.29
CA ILE A 158 4.70 6.80 -6.64
C ILE A 158 4.84 8.31 -6.70
N LEU A 159 3.81 8.96 -7.24
CA LEU A 159 3.65 10.41 -7.21
C LEU A 159 2.77 10.76 -6.02
N GLU A 160 3.16 11.75 -5.21
CA GLU A 160 2.34 12.20 -4.08
C GLU A 160 1.78 13.58 -4.40
N GLY A 161 0.46 13.67 -4.56
CA GLY A 161 -0.24 14.94 -4.75
C GLY A 161 -0.72 15.50 -3.42
N THR A 162 -0.71 16.82 -3.28
CA THR A 162 -1.16 17.53 -2.07
C THR A 162 -2.46 18.28 -2.28
N THR A 163 -2.76 18.69 -3.51
CA THR A 163 -3.96 19.49 -3.85
C THR A 163 -4.81 18.79 -4.91
N PRO A 164 -6.15 18.91 -4.86
CA PRO A 164 -6.97 19.54 -3.81
C PRO A 164 -7.05 18.73 -2.50
N GLU A 165 -6.82 17.43 -2.56
CA GLU A 165 -6.73 16.51 -1.42
C GLU A 165 -5.44 15.70 -1.54
N PRO A 166 -4.83 15.24 -0.43
CA PRO A 166 -3.63 14.42 -0.50
C PRO A 166 -3.93 13.05 -1.11
N PHE A 167 -3.21 12.70 -2.18
CA PHE A 167 -3.34 11.42 -2.87
C PHE A 167 -1.98 10.85 -3.27
N ARG A 168 -1.95 9.54 -3.54
CA ARG A 168 -0.76 8.83 -4.01
C ARG A 168 -1.10 8.12 -5.31
N LEU A 169 -0.42 8.47 -6.40
CA LEU A 169 -0.65 7.89 -7.72
C LEU A 169 0.51 6.98 -8.09
N SER A 170 0.24 5.68 -8.14
CA SER A 170 1.19 4.68 -8.62
C SER A 170 1.14 4.59 -10.15
N LEU A 171 2.30 4.59 -10.80
CA LEU A 171 2.39 4.37 -12.25
C LEU A 171 2.00 2.92 -12.63
N PRO A 172 1.75 2.65 -13.94
CA PRO A 172 1.40 1.32 -14.40
C PRO A 172 2.45 0.28 -14.00
N GLY A 173 2.01 -0.78 -13.34
CA GLY A 173 2.89 -1.84 -12.85
C GLY A 173 2.21 -3.21 -12.80
N PRO A 174 2.93 -4.30 -13.13
CA PRO A 174 2.36 -5.66 -13.18
C PRO A 174 1.85 -6.17 -11.83
N THR A 175 2.40 -5.70 -10.72
CA THR A 175 2.22 -6.35 -9.40
C THR A 175 1.02 -5.84 -8.62
N ILE A 176 0.60 -4.59 -8.84
CA ILE A 176 -0.36 -3.92 -7.96
C ILE A 176 -1.74 -4.57 -8.09
N ARG A 177 -2.21 -4.86 -9.32
CA ARG A 177 -3.50 -5.53 -9.53
C ARG A 177 -3.55 -6.92 -8.89
N HIS A 178 -2.48 -7.70 -9.02
CA HIS A 178 -2.37 -9.01 -8.37
C HIS A 178 -2.40 -8.89 -6.84
N LYS A 179 -1.72 -7.88 -6.28
CA LYS A 179 -1.75 -7.56 -4.85
C LYS A 179 -3.17 -7.20 -4.38
N MET A 180 -3.90 -6.37 -5.12
CA MET A 180 -5.28 -6.02 -4.77
C MET A 180 -6.24 -7.22 -4.86
N ASN A 181 -6.08 -8.07 -5.88
CA ASN A 181 -6.84 -9.32 -5.98
C ASN A 181 -6.55 -10.25 -4.78
N LEU A 182 -5.27 -10.38 -4.38
CA LEU A 182 -4.89 -11.12 -3.18
C LEU A 182 -5.60 -10.58 -1.94
N PHE A 183 -5.60 -9.26 -1.74
CA PHE A 183 -6.26 -8.63 -0.61
C PHE A 183 -7.77 -8.91 -0.60
N HIS A 184 -8.41 -8.81 -1.76
CA HIS A 184 -9.84 -9.09 -1.91
C HIS A 184 -10.19 -10.55 -1.58
N VAL A 185 -9.42 -11.51 -2.09
CA VAL A 185 -9.63 -12.94 -1.83
C VAL A 185 -9.49 -13.25 -0.34
N TYR A 186 -8.45 -12.74 0.32
CA TYR A 186 -8.25 -12.94 1.76
C TYR A 186 -9.30 -12.22 2.61
N GLY A 187 -9.67 -11.00 2.25
CA GLY A 187 -10.72 -10.23 2.94
C GLY A 187 -12.09 -10.90 2.85
N ARG A 188 -12.44 -11.50 1.71
CA ARG A 188 -13.68 -12.29 1.55
C ARG A 188 -13.67 -13.57 2.37
N ARG A 189 -12.51 -14.20 2.50
CA ARG A 189 -12.36 -15.46 3.25
C ARG A 189 -12.38 -15.23 4.76
N ASN A 190 -11.82 -14.13 5.23
CA ASN A 190 -11.80 -13.76 6.63
C ASN A 190 -12.33 -12.33 6.82
N PRO A 191 -13.62 -12.15 7.14
CA PRO A 191 -14.21 -10.82 7.29
C PRO A 191 -13.55 -10.01 8.43
N HIS A 192 -12.99 -10.68 9.44
CA HIS A 192 -12.28 -10.00 10.53
C HIS A 192 -10.95 -9.39 10.10
N LEU A 193 -10.35 -9.85 8.99
CA LEU A 193 -9.11 -9.30 8.47
C LEU A 193 -9.25 -7.79 8.16
N ARG A 194 -10.40 -7.38 7.59
CA ARG A 194 -10.66 -5.97 7.26
C ARG A 194 -10.65 -5.08 8.49
N LEU A 195 -11.35 -5.50 9.54
CA LEU A 195 -11.38 -4.80 10.82
C LEU A 195 -9.99 -4.76 11.47
N MET A 196 -9.26 -5.88 11.46
CA MET A 196 -7.92 -5.97 12.03
C MET A 196 -6.90 -5.06 11.35
N ILE A 197 -6.92 -4.98 10.01
CA ILE A 197 -6.05 -4.06 9.25
C ILE A 197 -6.30 -2.63 9.73
N SER A 198 -7.58 -2.25 9.88
CA SER A 198 -7.99 -0.91 10.29
C SER A 198 -7.56 -0.58 11.71
N LEU A 199 -7.82 -1.47 12.66
CA LEU A 199 -7.41 -1.30 14.06
C LEU A 199 -5.89 -1.18 14.21
N ILE A 200 -5.13 -2.07 13.55
CA ILE A 200 -3.67 -2.02 13.65
C ILE A 200 -3.14 -0.76 12.98
N TYR A 201 -3.76 -0.31 11.88
CA TYR A 201 -3.37 0.95 11.27
C TYR A 201 -3.62 2.15 12.19
N VAL A 202 -4.79 2.24 12.83
CA VAL A 202 -5.10 3.26 13.85
C VAL A 202 -4.08 3.21 14.99
N TRP A 203 -3.80 2.02 15.51
CA TRP A 203 -2.81 1.82 16.56
C TRP A 203 -1.43 2.30 16.12
N MET A 204 -0.92 1.88 14.96
CA MET A 204 0.37 2.35 14.46
C MET A 204 0.44 3.89 14.33
N ARG A 205 -0.66 4.50 13.90
CA ARG A 205 -0.76 5.96 13.76
C ARG A 205 -0.79 6.67 15.11
N SER A 206 -1.39 6.09 16.15
CA SER A 206 -1.34 6.64 17.52
C SER A 206 0.08 6.61 18.11
N TRP A 207 0.95 5.70 17.64
CA TRP A 207 2.38 5.68 17.99
C TRP A 207 3.24 6.60 17.10
N GLY A 208 2.65 7.34 16.17
CA GLY A 208 3.37 8.21 15.26
C GLY A 208 4.12 7.48 14.13
N VAL A 209 3.88 6.18 13.93
CA VAL A 209 4.53 5.40 12.87
C VAL A 209 3.88 5.73 11.52
N LYS A 210 4.54 6.58 10.72
CA LYS A 210 4.01 7.05 9.42
C LYS A 210 4.45 6.24 8.21
N GLU A 211 5.57 5.52 8.34
CA GLU A 211 6.29 4.85 7.24
C GLU A 211 5.54 3.62 6.69
N MET A 212 4.67 3.00 7.48
CA MET A 212 3.96 1.79 7.06
C MET A 212 2.67 2.13 6.32
N SER A 213 2.58 1.68 5.07
CA SER A 213 1.35 1.78 4.28
C SER A 213 0.31 0.74 4.73
N PRO A 214 -1.01 1.01 4.58
CA PRO A 214 -2.04 0.03 4.90
C PRO A 214 -1.91 -1.26 4.08
N GLY A 215 -1.46 -1.16 2.83
CA GLY A 215 -1.19 -2.33 1.99
C GLY A 215 -0.05 -3.22 2.51
N THR A 216 1.02 -2.62 3.04
CA THR A 216 2.11 -3.36 3.70
C THR A 216 1.59 -4.11 4.92
N LEU A 217 0.77 -3.45 5.73
CA LEU A 217 0.15 -4.07 6.90
C LEU A 217 -0.77 -5.24 6.52
N CYS A 218 -1.56 -5.10 5.47
CA CYS A 218 -2.38 -6.19 4.92
C CYS A 218 -1.53 -7.41 4.55
N LEU A 219 -0.41 -7.22 3.85
CA LEU A 219 0.52 -8.31 3.53
C LEU A 219 1.11 -8.99 4.78
N LEU A 220 1.48 -8.22 5.81
CA LEU A 220 1.99 -8.75 7.07
C LEU A 220 0.94 -9.62 7.78
N LEU A 221 -0.31 -9.17 7.81
CA LEU A 221 -1.42 -9.93 8.41
C LEU A 221 -1.74 -11.19 7.62
N ILE A 222 -1.79 -11.11 6.29
CA ILE A 222 -1.94 -12.29 5.42
C ILE A 222 -0.83 -13.29 5.73
N ARG A 223 0.43 -12.84 5.80
CA ARG A 223 1.57 -13.70 6.12
C ARG A 223 1.46 -14.31 7.52
N PHE A 224 1.00 -13.55 8.51
CA PHE A 224 0.73 -14.04 9.85
C PHE A 224 -0.32 -15.16 9.84
N PHE A 225 -1.42 -14.96 9.13
CA PHE A 225 -2.49 -15.96 9.02
C PHE A 225 -2.04 -17.23 8.30
N GLN A 226 -1.25 -17.11 7.23
CA GLN A 226 -0.65 -18.27 6.55
C GLN A 226 0.22 -19.11 7.51
N LYS A 227 1.01 -18.46 8.37
CA LYS A 227 1.87 -19.17 9.34
C LYS A 227 1.08 -19.82 10.47
N ARG A 228 0.02 -19.17 10.96
CA ARG A 228 -0.79 -19.67 12.07
C ARG A 228 -1.82 -20.72 11.65
N CYS A 229 -2.25 -20.70 10.39
CA CYS A 229 -3.23 -21.62 9.84
C CYS A 229 -2.68 -22.29 8.57
N PRO A 230 -1.76 -23.27 8.69
CA PRO A 230 -1.11 -23.91 7.54
C PRO A 230 -2.10 -24.59 6.59
N ASP A 231 -3.28 -24.98 7.06
CA ASP A 231 -4.37 -25.51 6.21
C ASP A 231 -4.88 -24.49 5.19
N SER A 232 -4.79 -23.18 5.48
CA SER A 232 -5.16 -22.13 4.53
C SER A 232 -4.17 -22.07 3.36
N GLN A 233 -2.89 -22.33 3.62
CA GLN A 233 -1.81 -22.27 2.62
C GLN A 233 -2.01 -23.29 1.49
N ARG A 234 -2.57 -24.48 1.79
CA ARG A 234 -2.84 -25.52 0.78
C ARG A 234 -3.95 -25.12 -0.21
N GLN A 235 -4.86 -24.25 0.21
CA GLN A 235 -5.96 -23.80 -0.64
C GLN A 235 -5.56 -22.63 -1.54
N ASP A 236 -4.62 -21.79 -1.10
CA ASP A 236 -4.15 -20.63 -1.88
C ASP A 236 -3.42 -21.05 -3.17
N THR A 237 -2.62 -22.12 -3.12
CA THR A 237 -1.95 -22.68 -4.31
C THR A 237 -2.95 -23.19 -5.36
N ARG A 238 -4.17 -23.56 -4.94
CA ARG A 238 -5.25 -24.01 -5.84
C ARG A 238 -6.04 -22.84 -6.43
N LEU A 239 -6.24 -21.77 -5.66
CA LEU A 239 -6.98 -20.59 -6.12
C LEU A 239 -6.19 -19.77 -7.14
N LEU A 240 -4.87 -19.68 -7.00
CA LEU A 240 -4.01 -19.00 -7.97
C LEU A 240 -3.82 -19.80 -9.28
N SER A 241 -4.12 -21.10 -9.28
CA SER A 241 -3.93 -21.97 -10.44
C SER A 241 -5.22 -22.27 -11.22
N GLN A 242 -6.39 -21.87 -10.72
CA GLN A 242 -7.66 -22.11 -11.43
C GLN A 242 -8.16 -20.85 -12.16
N PRO A 243 -8.39 -20.91 -13.48
CA PRO A 243 -9.07 -19.84 -14.22
C PRO A 243 -10.54 -19.76 -13.79
N SER A 244 -10.83 -18.78 -12.93
CA SER A 244 -12.13 -18.14 -12.66
C SER A 244 -13.39 -18.96 -12.96
N ARG A 245 -13.61 -20.05 -12.21
CA ARG A 245 -14.94 -20.63 -11.96
C ARG A 245 -14.98 -21.14 -10.52
N ALA A 246 -15.38 -20.30 -9.57
CA ALA A 246 -15.51 -20.71 -8.18
C ALA A 246 -16.88 -20.30 -7.61
N THR A 247 -17.68 -21.31 -7.27
CA THR A 247 -18.83 -21.21 -6.37
C THR A 247 -18.35 -21.34 -4.91
N PRO A 248 -18.97 -20.64 -3.94
CA PRO A 248 -18.53 -20.69 -2.55
C PRO A 248 -19.21 -21.83 -1.80
N THR A 249 -18.48 -22.90 -1.45
CA THR A 249 -18.93 -23.86 -0.44
C THR A 249 -18.02 -23.83 0.79
N CYS A 250 -18.57 -23.21 1.84
CA CYS A 250 -18.57 -23.61 3.24
C CYS A 250 -17.31 -24.25 3.85
N SER A 251 -16.54 -23.44 4.58
CA SER A 251 -15.84 -23.88 5.81
C SER A 251 -15.45 -22.65 6.65
N THR A 252 -16.45 -21.85 7.01
CA THR A 252 -16.36 -20.86 8.08
C THR A 252 -16.38 -21.61 9.42
N TRP A 253 -15.84 -21.03 10.50
CA TRP A 253 -15.85 -21.54 11.90
C TRP A 253 -14.63 -22.35 12.40
N ARG A 254 -13.43 -21.76 12.41
CA ARG A 254 -12.41 -22.02 13.47
C ARG A 254 -11.55 -20.79 13.87
N PHE A 255 -11.85 -19.59 13.36
CA PHE A 255 -10.93 -18.44 13.48
C PHE A 255 -11.04 -17.60 14.76
N LEU A 256 -12.11 -17.73 15.57
CA LEU A 256 -12.34 -16.85 16.72
C LEU A 256 -11.63 -17.28 18.03
N CYS A 257 -10.90 -18.39 18.07
CA CYS A 257 -10.26 -18.87 19.31
C CYS A 257 -8.82 -18.38 19.56
N PHE A 258 -8.19 -17.60 18.66
CA PHE A 258 -6.73 -17.40 18.70
C PHE A 258 -6.21 -15.98 18.96
N ILE A 259 -7.08 -15.03 19.32
CA ILE A 259 -6.65 -13.69 19.69
C ILE A 259 -5.94 -13.57 21.08
N PRO A 260 -6.05 -14.48 22.08
CA PRO A 260 -5.46 -14.21 23.39
C PRO A 260 -3.95 -14.54 23.52
N ALA A 261 -3.24 -14.87 22.45
CA ALA A 261 -1.84 -15.35 22.52
C ALA A 261 -0.74 -14.32 22.17
N VAL A 262 -1.05 -13.02 22.05
CA VAL A 262 -0.10 -11.98 21.58
C VAL A 262 0.02 -10.80 22.56
N ILE A 263 -0.02 -11.07 23.86
CA ILE A 263 0.51 -10.14 24.87
C ILE A 263 1.51 -10.94 25.71
N PRO A 264 2.82 -10.74 25.56
CA PRO A 264 3.77 -11.26 26.52
C PRO A 264 3.60 -10.46 27.82
N THR A 265 3.28 -11.17 28.91
CA THR A 265 3.47 -10.69 30.28
C THR A 265 4.94 -10.46 30.56
#